data_AF-A0A9W3BT85-F1
#
_entry.id   AF-A0A9W3BT85-F1
#
_cell.length_a   1.000
_cell.length_b   1.000
_cell.length_c   1.000
_cell.angle_alpha   90.00
_cell.angle_beta   90.00
_cell.angle_gamma   90.00
#
_symmetry.space_group_name_H-M   'P 1'
#
loop_
_entity.id
_entity.type
_entity.pdbx_description
1 polymer ?
#
loop_
_entity_poly.entity_id
_entity_poly.type
_entity_poly.pdbx_seq_one_letter_code
_entity_poly.pdbx_strand_id
1 'polypeptide(L)'
;MASVSSLHLLFLSLLHLHFTLSTGNNHITDRKSLKIISGSGGGVIPPPSPQLKPEECPPPLPPPPPPPLQECPPPLPPPPPPPLQECPPPLPPPPPPPPPPPPPPPPTSCPPPPPPPSPPPLPPPPPPSPPPSWAPPPPPPPPPSEPSRSPPKPPHPPPIPPKSPPLPQLTFASPLLKKVYPVLQAFKKLVEVDPKNILASWSGSDICGKYRGLECAIFPGTKHQAVASVQFNGFNFSGTKLRLDNFLDKLETVTIFHANSNNFLGSVPKVSNLNYLYELDLSNNKLTGDFPASVLKATNLTFLDLRFNTFSGSVPSQVFNLDLDVLFINNNNLVQKLPPNLGSITALYLTFANNRFIGPIPDSIGNIKYLQEVLFLNNQLTGCLPYQIGKLNQATVFDVGYNNLTGPIPYSFGCLDKIEQVNLARNKFYGTIPEILCEISSLKNLSLSNNYFTQAGPKCRKLIRRNILDVRKNCILDLPNQKTPLECANFFMRKQTCPNSKSMFQIPCDKNPNQVTLDQERLEEEQGQTSSLVSYGALNPDRIRNL
;
A
#
# COMPACT_ATOMS: atom_id res chain seq x y z
N MET A 1 -15.23 7.62 -57.89
CA MET A 1 -15.98 6.51 -57.25
C MET A 1 -15.05 5.86 -56.24
N ALA A 2 -14.89 6.44 -55.05
CA ALA A 2 -15.80 6.39 -53.90
C ALA A 2 -15.76 5.02 -53.19
N SER A 3 -15.27 5.07 -51.94
CA SER A 3 -15.53 4.16 -50.82
C SER A 3 -15.12 2.69 -50.98
N VAL A 4 -13.99 2.29 -50.37
CA VAL A 4 -13.90 1.42 -49.17
C VAL A 4 -12.44 1.44 -48.70
N SER A 5 -11.96 2.56 -48.13
CA SER A 5 -10.63 2.59 -47.48
C SER A 5 -10.53 3.61 -46.34
N SER A 6 -11.66 3.91 -45.68
CA SER A 6 -11.72 4.76 -44.48
C SER A 6 -12.60 4.18 -43.37
N LEU A 7 -12.81 2.86 -43.35
CA LEU A 7 -13.58 2.17 -42.30
C LEU A 7 -12.76 1.21 -41.44
N HIS A 8 -11.43 1.26 -41.51
CA HIS A 8 -10.52 0.48 -40.65
C HIS A 8 -9.52 1.32 -39.85
N LEU A 9 -9.58 2.66 -39.96
CA LEU A 9 -8.96 3.58 -39.01
C LEU A 9 -9.95 4.22 -38.02
N LEU A 10 -11.23 3.84 -38.06
CA LEU A 10 -12.27 4.29 -37.12
C LEU A 10 -12.66 3.24 -36.07
N PHE A 11 -11.94 2.11 -36.01
CA PHE A 11 -12.18 1.04 -35.02
C PHE A 11 -11.04 0.84 -34.01
N LEU A 12 -10.04 1.74 -34.02
CA LEU A 12 -8.98 1.80 -32.98
C LEU A 12 -9.10 3.03 -32.06
N SER A 13 -10.19 3.79 -32.17
CA SER A 13 -10.52 4.90 -31.26
C SER A 13 -11.79 4.68 -30.43
N LEU A 14 -12.34 3.45 -30.39
CA LEU A 14 -13.62 3.13 -29.74
C LEU A 14 -13.55 1.99 -28.70
N LEU A 15 -12.35 1.63 -28.22
CA LEU A 15 -12.17 0.81 -27.01
C LEU A 15 -11.42 1.53 -25.89
N HIS A 16 -11.53 2.87 -25.85
CA HIS A 16 -11.03 3.72 -24.75
C HIS A 16 -12.14 4.51 -24.03
N LEU A 17 -13.41 4.17 -24.26
CA LEU A 17 -14.54 4.87 -23.63
C LEU A 17 -15.65 3.87 -23.24
N HIS A 18 -15.52 3.28 -22.05
CA HIS A 18 -16.66 2.91 -21.18
C HIS A 18 -16.14 2.65 -19.75
N PHE A 19 -15.66 3.72 -19.11
CA PHE A 19 -15.73 3.90 -17.67
C PHE A 19 -16.12 5.35 -17.41
N THR A 20 -17.36 5.68 -17.78
CA THR A 20 -18.04 6.86 -17.26
C THR A 20 -18.37 6.57 -15.80
N LEU A 21 -17.49 7.01 -14.89
CA LEU A 21 -17.92 7.39 -13.55
C LEU A 21 -18.94 8.51 -13.74
N SER A 22 -20.21 8.22 -13.48
CA SER A 22 -21.25 9.24 -13.41
C SER A 22 -20.86 10.24 -12.32
N THR A 23 -20.46 11.42 -12.76
CA THR A 23 -20.27 12.60 -11.93
C THR A 23 -21.62 13.10 -11.41
N GLY A 24 -21.69 13.49 -10.15
CA GLY A 24 -22.76 14.32 -9.62
C GLY A 24 -22.33 14.92 -8.30
N ASN A 25 -22.23 16.25 -8.25
CA ASN A 25 -22.08 17.05 -7.04
C ASN A 25 -22.75 16.39 -5.86
N ASN A 26 -21.98 16.09 -4.82
CA ASN A 26 -22.40 16.18 -3.45
C ASN A 26 -21.12 16.39 -2.64
N HIS A 27 -21.22 17.22 -1.61
CA HIS A 27 -20.31 17.16 -0.49
C HIS A 27 -19.91 15.71 -0.20
N ILE A 28 -18.66 15.46 0.18
CA ILE A 28 -18.33 14.25 0.92
C ILE A 28 -19.04 14.39 2.28
N THR A 29 -20.33 14.10 2.30
CA THR A 29 -21.19 13.97 3.48
C THR A 29 -21.71 12.54 3.63
N ASP A 30 -21.49 11.66 2.63
CA ASP A 30 -21.89 10.26 2.71
C ASP A 30 -20.67 9.34 2.87
N ARG A 31 -20.33 9.07 4.13
CA ARG A 31 -19.19 8.25 4.59
C ARG A 31 -19.41 6.73 4.44
N LYS A 32 -20.35 6.29 3.59
CA LYS A 32 -20.65 4.86 3.36
C LYS A 32 -20.18 4.28 2.02
N SER A 33 -19.48 5.05 1.18
CA SER A 33 -19.12 4.61 -0.17
C SER A 33 -17.62 4.68 -0.48
N LEU A 34 -16.75 4.15 0.38
CA LEU A 34 -15.39 3.76 0.00
C LEU A 34 -15.44 2.38 -0.70
N LYS A 35 -16.04 2.31 -1.90
CA LYS A 35 -15.87 1.12 -2.76
C LYS A 35 -14.44 1.12 -3.28
N ILE A 36 -13.56 0.37 -2.64
CA ILE A 36 -12.23 0.09 -3.15
C ILE A 36 -12.41 -0.77 -4.41
N ILE A 37 -12.18 -0.18 -5.58
CA ILE A 37 -12.09 -0.94 -6.84
C ILE A 37 -10.80 -1.76 -6.77
N SER A 38 -10.93 -3.00 -6.31
CA SER A 38 -9.98 -4.08 -6.57
C SER A 38 -9.97 -4.31 -8.08
N GLY A 39 -8.89 -3.91 -8.75
CA GLY A 39 -8.68 -4.24 -10.15
C GLY A 39 -8.58 -5.75 -10.34
N SER A 40 -9.71 -6.43 -10.56
CA SER A 40 -9.75 -7.75 -11.19
C SER A 40 -9.40 -7.58 -12.66
N GLY A 41 -8.10 -7.48 -12.94
CA GLY A 41 -7.57 -7.61 -14.30
C GLY A 41 -7.75 -9.05 -14.78
N GLY A 42 -8.85 -9.31 -15.48
CA GLY A 42 -8.97 -10.47 -16.35
C GLY A 42 -7.92 -10.35 -17.46
N GLY A 43 -6.90 -11.19 -17.42
CA GLY A 43 -5.88 -11.25 -18.46
C GLY A 43 -6.46 -11.78 -19.76
N VAL A 44 -6.76 -10.87 -20.69
CA VAL A 44 -6.90 -11.19 -22.11
C VAL A 44 -5.49 -11.28 -22.70
N ILE A 45 -5.20 -12.44 -23.28
CA ILE A 45 -3.93 -12.81 -23.92
C ILE A 45 -3.74 -11.98 -25.20
N PRO A 46 -2.62 -11.27 -25.43
CA PRO A 46 -2.30 -10.73 -26.75
C PRO A 46 -1.85 -11.84 -27.70
N PRO A 47 -2.19 -11.78 -29.01
CA PRO A 47 -1.78 -12.80 -29.96
C PRO A 47 -0.26 -12.69 -30.25
N PRO A 48 0.44 -13.80 -30.51
CA PRO A 48 1.86 -13.76 -30.82
C PRO A 48 2.11 -13.28 -32.25
N SER A 49 3.04 -12.35 -32.41
CA SER A 49 3.66 -11.96 -33.69
C SER A 49 4.62 -13.06 -34.19
N PRO A 50 4.88 -13.14 -35.51
CA PRO A 50 5.23 -14.38 -36.19
C PRO A 50 6.67 -14.84 -35.94
N GLN A 51 6.83 -16.11 -35.59
CA GLN A 51 8.14 -16.75 -35.48
C GLN A 51 8.69 -17.11 -36.86
N LEU A 52 9.98 -16.82 -37.05
CA LEU A 52 10.82 -17.23 -38.17
C LEU A 52 10.87 -18.77 -38.27
N LYS A 53 10.72 -19.28 -39.50
CA LYS A 53 10.85 -20.71 -39.86
C LYS A 53 12.27 -21.23 -39.60
N PRO A 54 12.43 -22.41 -38.97
CA PRO A 54 13.62 -23.24 -39.14
C PRO A 54 13.42 -24.25 -40.29
N GLU A 55 14.49 -24.48 -41.03
CA GLU A 55 14.63 -25.46 -42.12
C GLU A 55 14.25 -26.89 -41.72
N GLU A 56 13.76 -27.64 -42.71
CA GLU A 56 13.40 -29.05 -42.65
C GLU A 56 14.64 -29.95 -42.46
N CYS A 57 14.63 -30.78 -41.42
CA CYS A 57 15.45 -31.99 -41.33
C CYS A 57 14.58 -33.22 -41.60
N PRO A 58 15.07 -34.26 -42.29
CA PRO A 58 14.29 -35.45 -42.63
C PRO A 58 13.98 -36.29 -41.37
N PRO A 59 12.88 -37.06 -41.38
CA PRO A 59 12.42 -37.80 -40.20
C PRO A 59 13.35 -38.98 -39.86
N PRO A 60 13.50 -39.32 -38.57
CA PRO A 60 14.30 -40.47 -38.15
C PRO A 60 13.58 -41.79 -38.42
N LEU A 61 14.36 -42.83 -38.77
CA LEU A 61 13.90 -44.20 -39.01
C LEU A 61 13.26 -44.83 -37.75
N PRO A 62 12.28 -45.74 -37.93
CA PRO A 62 11.63 -46.42 -36.81
C PRO A 62 12.60 -47.38 -36.09
N PRO A 63 12.46 -47.56 -34.77
CA PRO A 63 13.31 -48.46 -33.98
C PRO A 63 13.05 -49.95 -34.31
N PRO A 64 14.06 -50.83 -34.13
CA PRO A 64 13.91 -52.26 -34.36
C PRO A 64 13.01 -52.94 -33.30
N PRO A 65 12.39 -54.08 -33.62
CA PRO A 65 11.50 -54.79 -32.71
C PRO A 65 12.26 -55.41 -31.52
N PRO A 66 11.60 -55.59 -30.37
CA PRO A 66 12.22 -56.15 -29.16
C PRO A 66 12.52 -57.66 -29.32
N PRO A 67 13.54 -58.18 -28.62
CA PRO A 67 13.84 -59.61 -28.61
C PRO A 67 12.75 -60.41 -27.85
N PRO A 68 12.61 -61.72 -28.12
CA PRO A 68 11.58 -62.55 -27.50
C PRO A 68 11.80 -62.72 -26.00
N LEU A 69 10.68 -62.71 -25.25
CA LEU A 69 10.59 -62.89 -23.82
C LEU A 69 11.17 -64.24 -23.39
N GLN A 70 12.16 -64.20 -22.50
CA GLN A 70 12.65 -65.37 -21.78
C GLN A 70 11.86 -65.50 -20.48
N GLU A 71 11.21 -66.65 -20.27
CA GLU A 71 10.40 -66.94 -19.07
C GLU A 71 11.27 -66.91 -17.80
N CYS A 72 10.86 -66.12 -16.81
CA CYS A 72 11.42 -66.19 -15.46
C CYS A 72 10.86 -67.42 -14.73
N PRO A 73 11.69 -68.19 -14.00
CA PRO A 73 11.20 -69.28 -13.16
C PRO A 73 10.38 -68.74 -11.96
N PRO A 74 9.42 -69.53 -11.43
CA PRO A 74 8.53 -69.09 -10.36
C PRO A 74 9.29 -68.84 -9.04
N PRO A 75 8.80 -67.91 -8.19
CA PRO A 75 9.44 -67.61 -6.92
C PRO A 75 9.33 -68.79 -5.94
N LEU A 76 10.44 -69.08 -5.24
CA LEU A 76 10.49 -70.03 -4.14
C LEU A 76 9.59 -69.59 -2.97
N PRO A 77 8.96 -70.55 -2.24
CA PRO A 77 8.15 -70.23 -1.07
C PRO A 77 9.03 -69.68 0.08
N PRO A 78 8.48 -68.79 0.93
CA PRO A 78 9.21 -68.21 2.04
C PRO A 78 9.55 -69.27 3.11
N PRO A 79 10.69 -69.11 3.82
CA PRO A 79 11.05 -70.03 4.91
C PRO A 79 10.07 -69.93 6.10
N PRO A 80 9.90 -71.01 6.87
CA PRO A 80 9.02 -71.02 8.03
C PRO A 80 9.50 -70.06 9.14
N PRO A 81 8.58 -69.49 9.93
CA PRO A 81 8.94 -68.58 11.01
C PRO A 81 9.74 -69.30 12.10
N PRO A 82 10.70 -68.62 12.76
CA PRO A 82 11.41 -69.18 13.90
C PRO A 82 10.43 -69.43 15.07
N PRO A 83 10.72 -70.41 15.95
CA PRO A 83 9.88 -70.71 17.09
C PRO A 83 9.77 -69.51 18.03
N LEU A 84 8.56 -69.29 18.56
CA LEU A 84 8.25 -68.26 19.54
C LEU A 84 9.14 -68.42 20.77
N GLN A 85 10.10 -67.50 20.91
CA GLN A 85 10.86 -67.32 22.14
C GLN A 85 9.98 -66.51 23.09
N GLU A 86 9.72 -67.06 24.28
CA GLU A 86 8.98 -66.39 25.34
C GLU A 86 9.64 -65.04 25.67
N CYS A 87 8.85 -63.97 25.66
CA CYS A 87 9.31 -62.64 26.06
C CYS A 87 9.73 -62.69 27.55
N PRO A 88 10.95 -62.24 27.91
CA PRO A 88 11.29 -62.01 29.31
C PRO A 88 10.36 -60.93 29.90
N PRO A 89 10.04 -61.00 31.21
CA PRO A 89 9.14 -60.04 31.85
C PRO A 89 9.69 -58.62 31.75
N PRO A 90 8.80 -57.60 31.72
CA PRO A 90 9.21 -56.21 31.54
C PRO A 90 10.13 -55.77 32.67
N LEU A 91 11.27 -55.19 32.30
CA LEU A 91 12.16 -54.50 33.23
C LEU A 91 11.38 -53.38 33.96
N PRO A 92 11.61 -53.18 35.27
CA PRO A 92 10.97 -52.08 35.99
C PRO A 92 11.34 -50.74 35.35
N PRO A 93 10.43 -49.75 35.39
CA PRO A 93 10.69 -48.44 34.79
C PRO A 93 11.92 -47.81 35.47
N PRO A 94 12.77 -47.10 34.70
CA PRO A 94 13.90 -46.39 35.28
C PRO A 94 13.40 -45.34 36.28
N PRO A 95 14.16 -45.08 37.36
CA PRO A 95 13.80 -44.04 38.32
C PRO A 95 13.66 -42.69 37.60
N PRO A 96 12.75 -41.82 38.07
CA PRO A 96 12.57 -40.51 37.47
C PRO A 96 13.91 -39.74 37.47
N PRO A 97 14.21 -38.98 36.42
CA PRO A 97 15.42 -38.18 36.38
C PRO A 97 15.42 -37.22 37.59
N PRO A 98 16.60 -36.95 38.19
CA PRO A 98 16.69 -36.00 39.28
C PRO A 98 16.12 -34.64 38.82
N PRO A 99 15.48 -33.88 39.73
CA PRO A 99 14.97 -32.57 39.39
C PRO A 99 16.10 -31.71 38.84
N PRO A 100 15.84 -30.88 37.82
CA PRO A 100 16.86 -29.98 37.28
C PRO A 100 17.42 -29.12 38.41
N PRO A 101 18.73 -28.84 38.43
CA PRO A 101 19.30 -27.94 39.41
C PRO A 101 18.56 -26.60 39.37
N PRO A 102 18.39 -25.93 40.52
CA PRO A 102 17.77 -24.61 40.54
C PRO A 102 18.51 -23.68 39.57
N PRO A 103 17.79 -22.80 38.87
CA PRO A 103 18.43 -21.86 37.97
C PRO A 103 19.49 -21.07 38.76
N PRO A 104 20.66 -20.80 38.16
CA PRO A 104 21.65 -19.96 38.81
C PRO A 104 20.99 -18.63 39.20
N PRO A 105 21.39 -18.04 40.34
CA PRO A 105 20.88 -16.73 40.73
C PRO A 105 21.09 -15.77 39.55
N PRO A 106 20.15 -14.82 39.33
CA PRO A 106 20.29 -13.85 38.26
C PRO A 106 21.67 -13.20 38.40
N PRO A 107 22.41 -12.98 37.30
CA PRO A 107 23.67 -12.28 37.38
C PRO A 107 23.39 -10.96 38.10
N THR A 108 24.05 -10.78 39.24
CA THR A 108 24.17 -9.46 39.85
C THR A 108 24.62 -8.54 38.73
N SER A 109 23.82 -7.49 38.53
CA SER A 109 24.03 -6.46 37.52
C SER A 109 25.51 -6.09 37.45
N CYS A 110 26.20 -6.56 36.41
CA CYS A 110 27.46 -5.96 36.03
C CYS A 110 27.15 -4.47 35.78
N PRO A 111 27.91 -3.53 36.37
CA PRO A 111 27.76 -2.14 36.01
C PRO A 111 27.98 -2.01 34.49
N PRO A 112 27.22 -1.14 33.81
CA PRO A 112 27.41 -0.95 32.38
C PRO A 112 28.87 -0.58 32.09
N PRO A 113 29.45 -1.04 30.98
CA PRO A 113 30.78 -0.60 30.59
C PRO A 113 30.79 0.93 30.48
N PRO A 114 31.87 1.60 30.90
CA PRO A 114 31.97 3.05 30.74
C PRO A 114 31.78 3.40 29.26
N PRO A 115 31.10 4.52 28.94
CA PRO A 115 30.95 4.94 27.57
C PRO A 115 32.34 5.09 26.92
N PRO A 116 32.48 4.78 25.63
CA PRO A 116 33.73 5.02 24.92
C PRO A 116 34.11 6.50 25.09
N PRO A 117 35.41 6.82 25.24
CA PRO A 117 35.84 8.20 25.35
C PRO A 117 35.34 8.96 24.12
N SER A 118 34.71 10.10 24.37
CA SER A 118 34.31 11.04 23.33
C SER A 118 35.48 11.24 22.37
N PRO A 119 35.27 11.17 21.04
CA PRO A 119 36.33 11.55 20.12
C PRO A 119 36.76 12.98 20.44
N PRO A 120 38.07 13.28 20.40
CA PRO A 120 38.53 14.64 20.63
C PRO A 120 37.81 15.58 19.66
N PRO A 121 37.49 16.81 20.08
CA PRO A 121 36.87 17.79 19.20
C PRO A 121 37.73 17.92 17.95
N LEU A 122 37.11 17.77 16.78
CA LEU A 122 37.74 18.05 15.50
C LEU A 122 38.34 19.47 15.59
N PRO A 123 39.61 19.66 15.19
CA PRO A 123 40.17 21.00 15.09
C PRO A 123 39.28 21.82 14.14
N PRO A 124 39.09 23.13 14.42
CA PRO A 124 38.33 23.99 13.54
C PRO A 124 38.91 23.93 12.12
N PRO A 125 38.06 23.97 11.08
CA PRO A 125 38.54 24.00 9.71
C PRO A 125 39.51 25.18 9.53
N PRO A 126 40.62 25.00 8.78
CA PRO A 126 41.51 26.11 8.49
C PRO A 126 40.73 27.22 7.79
N PRO A 127 41.03 28.50 8.06
CA PRO A 127 40.38 29.61 7.38
C PRO A 127 40.58 29.45 5.86
N PRO A 128 39.59 29.84 5.04
CA PRO A 128 39.71 29.80 3.60
C PRO A 128 40.95 30.59 3.17
N SER A 129 41.77 29.96 2.32
CA SER A 129 42.93 30.60 1.71
C SER A 129 42.49 31.89 1.00
N PRO A 130 43.20 33.01 1.19
CA PRO A 130 42.88 34.24 0.48
C PRO A 130 43.02 34.01 -1.04
N PRO A 131 42.16 34.61 -1.87
CA PRO A 131 42.33 34.56 -3.31
C PRO A 131 43.67 35.21 -3.70
N PRO A 132 44.32 34.75 -4.79
CA PRO A 132 45.57 35.33 -5.25
C PRO A 132 45.38 36.83 -5.54
N SER A 133 46.15 37.66 -4.84
CA SER A 133 46.21 39.10 -5.01
C SER A 133 46.79 39.43 -6.38
N TRP A 134 45.94 39.82 -7.32
CA TRP A 134 46.38 40.55 -8.51
C TRP A 134 46.62 42.00 -8.10
N ALA A 135 47.89 42.36 -7.92
CA ALA A 135 48.30 43.74 -7.76
C ALA A 135 48.16 44.46 -9.12
N PRO A 136 47.41 45.57 -9.21
CA PRO A 136 47.42 46.41 -10.40
C PRO A 136 48.76 47.17 -10.54
N PRO A 137 49.24 47.42 -11.77
CA PRO A 137 50.48 48.14 -12.01
C PRO A 137 50.37 49.62 -11.60
N PRO A 138 51.49 50.27 -11.23
CA PRO A 138 51.51 51.65 -10.75
C PRO A 138 51.18 52.66 -11.86
N PRO A 139 50.51 53.77 -11.53
CA PRO A 139 50.19 54.82 -12.48
C PRO A 139 51.43 55.68 -12.84
N PRO A 140 51.47 56.23 -14.08
CA PRO A 140 52.57 57.10 -14.54
C PRO A 140 52.55 58.50 -13.89
N PRO A 141 53.69 59.20 -13.88
CA PRO A 141 53.88 60.45 -13.13
C PRO A 141 53.13 61.66 -13.72
N PRO A 142 52.82 62.67 -12.89
CA PRO A 142 51.99 63.81 -13.28
C PRO A 142 52.75 64.84 -14.13
N PRO A 143 52.10 65.46 -15.13
CA PRO A 143 52.63 66.61 -15.84
C PRO A 143 52.48 67.92 -15.03
N PRO A 144 53.29 68.95 -15.33
CA PRO A 144 53.43 70.15 -14.51
C PRO A 144 52.24 71.12 -14.62
N SER A 145 52.05 71.83 -13.51
CA SER A 145 50.99 72.81 -13.23
C SER A 145 51.21 74.16 -13.89
N GLU A 146 50.14 74.74 -14.47
CA GLU A 146 49.97 76.17 -14.74
C GLU A 146 48.47 76.52 -14.99
N PRO A 147 48.03 77.79 -14.99
CA PRO A 147 47.18 78.31 -13.91
C PRO A 147 45.71 78.58 -14.28
N SER A 148 44.91 78.66 -13.21
CA SER A 148 43.51 79.04 -13.08
C SER A 148 42.95 80.04 -14.12
N ARG A 149 41.98 79.58 -14.90
CA ARG A 149 40.92 80.41 -15.51
C ARG A 149 39.56 79.77 -15.21
N SER A 150 38.65 80.56 -14.66
CA SER A 150 37.29 80.19 -14.28
C SER A 150 36.39 79.91 -15.49
N PRO A 151 35.62 78.80 -15.52
CA PRO A 151 34.55 78.59 -16.50
C PRO A 151 33.13 78.81 -15.91
N PRO A 152 32.11 78.98 -16.78
CA PRO A 152 30.84 79.63 -16.47
C PRO A 152 29.74 78.70 -15.90
N LYS A 153 28.65 79.34 -15.45
CA LYS A 153 27.44 78.80 -14.80
C LYS A 153 26.81 77.59 -15.54
N PRO A 154 26.32 76.55 -14.85
CA PRO A 154 25.69 75.39 -15.50
C PRO A 154 24.27 75.69 -16.02
N PRO A 155 23.83 75.05 -17.13
CA PRO A 155 22.45 75.10 -17.60
C PRO A 155 21.54 74.14 -16.81
N HIS A 156 20.23 74.44 -16.80
CA HIS A 156 19.20 73.70 -16.08
C HIS A 156 19.09 72.21 -16.46
N PRO A 157 18.76 71.32 -15.50
CA PRO A 157 18.49 69.91 -15.80
C PRO A 157 17.18 69.72 -16.59
N PRO A 158 17.09 68.72 -17.47
CA PRO A 158 15.87 68.42 -18.22
C PRO A 158 14.76 67.87 -17.30
N PRO A 159 13.49 67.96 -17.69
CA PRO A 159 12.36 67.55 -16.85
C PRO A 159 12.38 66.04 -16.59
N ILE A 160 12.17 65.68 -15.33
CA ILE A 160 11.95 64.29 -14.89
C ILE A 160 10.72 63.74 -15.64
N PRO A 161 10.80 62.56 -16.28
CA PRO A 161 9.63 61.94 -16.88
C PRO A 161 8.57 61.66 -15.80
N PRO A 162 7.27 61.82 -16.10
CA PRO A 162 6.22 61.58 -15.12
C PRO A 162 6.33 60.15 -14.60
N LYS A 163 6.31 60.00 -13.26
CA LYS A 163 6.22 58.71 -12.58
C LYS A 163 5.10 57.91 -13.24
N SER A 164 5.45 56.75 -13.80
CA SER A 164 4.50 55.75 -14.26
C SER A 164 3.44 55.51 -13.16
N PRO A 165 2.15 55.41 -13.49
CA PRO A 165 1.09 55.17 -12.51
C PRO A 165 1.44 53.96 -11.64
N PRO A 166 1.17 54.00 -10.32
CA PRO A 166 1.32 52.81 -9.49
C PRO A 166 0.45 51.70 -10.08
N LEU A 167 1.04 50.54 -10.34
CA LEU A 167 0.28 49.32 -10.61
C LEU A 167 -0.83 49.19 -9.55
N PRO A 168 -2.07 48.86 -9.93
CA PRO A 168 -3.18 48.78 -8.98
C PRO A 168 -2.81 47.83 -7.85
N GLN A 169 -2.72 48.35 -6.62
CA GLN A 169 -2.44 47.53 -5.44
C GLN A 169 -3.63 46.61 -5.21
N LEU A 170 -3.41 45.30 -5.38
CA LEU A 170 -4.39 44.27 -5.10
C LEU A 170 -4.81 44.31 -3.62
N THR A 171 -6.12 44.45 -3.37
CA THR A 171 -6.72 44.43 -2.03
C THR A 171 -7.22 43.03 -1.71
N PHE A 172 -6.76 42.46 -0.59
CA PHE A 172 -7.12 41.11 -0.16
C PHE A 172 -8.05 41.15 1.06
N ALA A 173 -9.00 40.23 1.13
CA ALA A 173 -9.95 40.14 2.25
C ALA A 173 -9.29 39.80 3.60
N SER A 174 -8.06 39.26 3.57
CA SER A 174 -7.34 38.85 4.77
C SER A 174 -5.81 38.91 4.54
N PRO A 175 -5.02 39.24 5.57
CA PRO A 175 -3.56 39.13 5.52
C PRO A 175 -3.08 37.72 5.16
N LEU A 176 -3.81 36.67 5.56
CA LEU A 176 -3.49 35.27 5.25
C LEU A 176 -3.62 35.00 3.74
N LEU A 177 -4.68 35.53 3.12
CA LEU A 177 -4.89 35.43 1.67
C LEU A 177 -3.82 36.21 0.88
N LYS A 178 -3.41 37.37 1.39
CA LYS A 178 -2.30 38.15 0.81
C LYS A 178 -0.98 37.37 0.85
N LYS A 179 -0.71 36.62 1.93
CA LYS A 179 0.50 35.79 2.09
C LYS A 179 0.54 34.63 1.09
N VAL A 180 -0.60 33.97 0.84
CA VAL A 180 -0.64 32.80 -0.07
C VAL A 180 -0.76 33.16 -1.55
N TYR A 181 -1.24 34.36 -1.89
CA TYR A 181 -1.35 34.80 -3.29
C TYR A 181 -0.09 34.57 -4.15
N PRO A 182 1.13 35.01 -3.75
CA PRO A 182 2.33 34.77 -4.55
C PRO A 182 2.64 33.27 -4.72
N VAL A 183 2.29 32.43 -3.74
CA VAL A 183 2.45 30.96 -3.80
C VAL A 183 1.54 30.39 -4.88
N LEU A 184 0.26 30.78 -4.89
CA LEU A 184 -0.71 30.35 -5.91
C LEU A 184 -0.30 30.79 -7.31
N GLN A 185 0.19 32.01 -7.46
CA GLN A 185 0.65 32.54 -8.75
C GLN A 185 1.94 31.88 -9.22
N ALA A 186 2.84 31.49 -8.31
CA ALA A 186 4.02 30.69 -8.65
C ALA A 186 3.63 29.29 -9.13
N PHE A 187 2.72 28.61 -8.42
CA PHE A 187 2.20 27.31 -8.82
C PHE A 187 1.51 27.34 -10.19
N LYS A 188 0.68 28.37 -10.45
CA LYS A 188 0.04 28.58 -11.75
C LYS A 188 1.03 28.59 -12.92
N LYS A 189 2.24 29.11 -12.71
CA LYS A 189 3.30 29.14 -13.74
C LYS A 189 3.97 27.78 -13.97
N LEU A 190 3.84 26.83 -13.04
CA LEU A 190 4.41 25.48 -13.16
C LEU A 190 3.51 24.54 -13.97
N VAL A 191 2.22 24.85 -14.08
CA VAL A 191 1.26 24.06 -14.85
C VAL A 191 1.34 24.48 -16.31
N GLU A 192 1.85 23.60 -17.16
CA GLU A 192 1.97 23.81 -18.60
C GLU A 192 0.71 23.37 -19.35
N VAL A 193 0.06 22.31 -18.86
CA VAL A 193 -1.17 21.75 -19.43
C VAL A 193 -2.24 21.71 -18.34
N ASP A 194 -3.32 22.46 -18.60
CA ASP A 194 -4.53 22.53 -17.78
C ASP A 194 -5.75 22.25 -18.68
N PRO A 195 -6.09 20.96 -18.90
CA PRO A 195 -7.09 20.57 -19.89
C PRO A 195 -8.51 21.02 -19.53
N LYS A 196 -8.78 21.25 -18.24
CA LYS A 196 -10.08 21.73 -17.74
C LYS A 196 -10.14 23.25 -17.59
N ASN A 197 -9.06 23.95 -17.93
CA ASN A 197 -8.95 25.40 -17.86
C ASN A 197 -9.33 25.96 -16.46
N ILE A 198 -8.93 25.26 -15.39
CA ILE A 198 -9.20 25.63 -14.00
C ILE A 198 -8.44 26.91 -13.63
N LEU A 199 -7.16 26.99 -13.98
CA LEU A 199 -6.25 28.07 -13.60
C LEU A 199 -6.53 29.38 -14.32
N ALA A 200 -7.38 29.39 -15.35
CA ALA A 200 -7.90 30.64 -15.92
C ALA A 200 -8.65 31.47 -14.86
N SER A 201 -9.30 30.82 -13.89
CA SER A 201 -10.02 31.52 -12.83
C SER A 201 -9.10 32.12 -11.76
N TRP A 202 -7.82 31.74 -11.74
CA TRP A 202 -6.82 32.21 -10.78
C TRP A 202 -6.24 33.56 -11.20
N SER A 203 -7.07 34.61 -11.11
CA SER A 203 -6.70 35.98 -11.44
C SER A 203 -7.31 36.98 -10.44
N GLY A 204 -6.55 38.03 -10.11
CA GLY A 204 -6.94 39.03 -9.12
C GLY A 204 -6.86 38.53 -7.67
N SER A 205 -7.29 39.38 -6.73
CA SER A 205 -7.15 39.17 -5.28
C SER A 205 -8.28 38.36 -4.63
N ASP A 206 -9.37 38.10 -5.34
CA ASP A 206 -10.51 37.31 -4.86
C ASP A 206 -10.23 35.81 -4.97
N ILE A 207 -9.35 35.31 -4.10
CA ILE A 207 -8.95 33.90 -4.06
C ILE A 207 -10.15 33.01 -3.74
N CYS A 208 -10.91 33.35 -2.70
CA CYS A 208 -11.97 32.49 -2.18
C CYS A 208 -13.24 32.48 -3.04
N GLY A 209 -13.53 33.57 -3.76
CA GLY A 209 -14.71 33.66 -4.63
C GLY A 209 -14.49 33.17 -6.05
N LYS A 210 -13.25 33.26 -6.59
CA LYS A 210 -12.98 32.98 -8.00
C LYS A 210 -12.07 31.78 -8.27
N TYR A 211 -11.18 31.40 -7.36
CA TYR A 211 -10.18 30.39 -7.68
C TYR A 211 -10.81 29.00 -7.57
N ARG A 212 -11.05 28.36 -8.71
CA ARG A 212 -11.63 27.03 -8.77
C ARG A 212 -10.63 26.04 -8.18
N GLY A 213 -11.16 25.10 -7.39
CA GLY A 213 -10.36 24.12 -6.64
C GLY A 213 -9.76 24.66 -5.34
N LEU A 214 -10.07 25.89 -4.92
CA LEU A 214 -9.70 26.40 -3.60
C LEU A 214 -10.97 26.69 -2.80
N GLU A 215 -10.98 26.26 -1.55
CA GLU A 215 -12.07 26.51 -0.61
C GLU A 215 -11.50 27.22 0.61
N CYS A 216 -12.23 28.24 1.08
CA CYS A 216 -11.79 29.07 2.19
C CYS A 216 -12.72 28.95 3.40
N ALA A 217 -12.13 29.02 4.58
CA ALA A 217 -12.86 29.10 5.84
C ALA A 217 -12.24 30.15 6.76
N ILE A 218 -12.91 30.45 7.87
CA ILE A 218 -12.33 31.29 8.93
C ILE A 218 -11.26 30.49 9.65
N PHE A 219 -10.05 31.05 9.73
CA PHE A 219 -8.93 30.37 10.36
C PHE A 219 -9.09 30.32 11.89
N PRO A 220 -8.92 29.16 12.55
CA PRO A 220 -9.17 28.99 13.98
C PRO A 220 -8.44 30.02 14.85
N GLY A 221 -9.14 30.56 15.85
CA GLY A 221 -8.59 31.57 16.76
C GLY A 221 -8.45 32.97 16.16
N THR A 222 -8.92 33.19 14.93
CA THR A 222 -8.88 34.49 14.26
C THR A 222 -10.23 34.86 13.63
N LYS A 223 -10.35 36.09 13.14
CA LYS A 223 -11.47 36.54 12.30
C LYS A 223 -11.11 36.54 10.81
N HIS A 224 -9.96 35.97 10.46
CA HIS A 224 -9.39 36.08 9.12
C HIS A 224 -9.76 34.87 8.28
N GLN A 225 -10.25 35.12 7.07
CA GLN A 225 -10.46 34.07 6.09
C GLN A 225 -9.11 33.58 5.55
N ALA A 226 -8.99 32.28 5.32
CA ALA A 226 -7.81 31.62 4.78
C ALA A 226 -8.21 30.47 3.84
N VAL A 227 -7.28 30.03 3.00
CA VAL A 227 -7.46 28.82 2.19
C VAL A 227 -7.42 27.63 3.14
N ALA A 228 -8.54 26.93 3.27
CA ALA A 228 -8.70 25.79 4.15
C ALA A 228 -8.59 24.47 3.39
N SER A 229 -9.03 24.43 2.14
CA SER A 229 -9.09 23.22 1.34
C SER A 229 -8.60 23.47 -0.08
N VAL A 230 -7.87 22.48 -0.62
CA VAL A 230 -7.38 22.45 -2.01
C VAL A 230 -7.92 21.19 -2.67
N GLN A 231 -8.72 21.38 -3.72
CA GLN A 231 -9.48 20.35 -4.42
C GLN A 231 -9.03 20.26 -5.89
N PHE A 232 -8.00 19.45 -6.15
CA PHE A 232 -7.41 19.26 -7.48
C PHE A 232 -7.78 17.91 -8.12
N ASN A 233 -8.73 17.18 -7.54
CA ASN A 233 -9.11 15.85 -8.00
C ASN A 233 -9.53 15.84 -9.49
N GLY A 234 -8.85 15.00 -10.27
CA GLY A 234 -9.14 14.79 -11.69
C GLY A 234 -8.91 15.99 -12.58
N PHE A 235 -8.16 17.01 -12.14
CA PHE A 235 -7.84 18.17 -12.99
C PHE A 235 -6.84 17.82 -14.10
N ASN A 236 -6.09 16.73 -13.95
CA ASN A 236 -5.09 16.26 -14.91
C ASN A 236 -4.06 17.36 -15.25
N PHE A 237 -3.65 18.14 -14.25
CA PHE A 237 -2.57 19.10 -14.40
C PHE A 237 -1.28 18.37 -14.81
N SER A 238 -0.54 18.97 -15.75
CA SER A 238 0.75 18.46 -16.18
C SER A 238 1.73 19.59 -16.45
N GLY A 239 3.01 19.31 -16.26
CA GLY A 239 4.11 20.20 -16.59
C GLY A 239 5.44 19.54 -16.27
N THR A 240 6.50 19.90 -16.99
CA THR A 240 7.84 19.31 -16.82
C THR A 240 8.43 19.55 -15.44
N LYS A 241 8.00 20.62 -14.76
CA LYS A 241 8.44 21.03 -13.42
C LYS A 241 7.28 21.12 -12.43
N LEU A 242 6.16 20.45 -12.70
CA LEU A 242 4.97 20.51 -11.87
C LEU A 242 5.18 19.70 -10.58
N ARG A 243 5.72 20.37 -9.56
CA ARG A 243 6.03 19.80 -8.24
C ARG A 243 5.21 20.49 -7.17
N LEU A 244 5.04 19.81 -6.03
CA LEU A 244 4.31 20.34 -4.89
C LEU A 244 5.21 21.10 -3.89
N ASP A 245 6.53 21.04 -4.07
CA ASP A 245 7.46 21.85 -3.28
C ASP A 245 7.27 23.34 -3.56
N ASN A 246 7.42 24.15 -2.50
CA ASN A 246 7.11 25.57 -2.48
C ASN A 246 5.63 25.89 -2.77
N PHE A 247 4.75 24.89 -2.74
CA PHE A 247 3.31 25.04 -2.84
C PHE A 247 2.65 24.53 -1.56
N LEU A 248 2.51 23.21 -1.41
CA LEU A 248 1.78 22.62 -0.27
C LEU A 248 2.43 22.99 1.08
N ASP A 249 3.76 23.00 1.18
CA ASP A 249 4.47 23.38 2.41
C ASP A 249 4.32 24.86 2.80
N LYS A 250 3.84 25.70 1.88
CA LYS A 250 3.60 27.14 2.11
C LYS A 250 2.14 27.47 2.44
N LEU A 251 1.24 26.49 2.34
CA LEU A 251 -0.18 26.65 2.66
C LEU A 251 -0.47 26.25 4.12
N GLU A 252 0.13 26.97 5.07
CA GLU A 252 0.08 26.70 6.52
C GLU A 252 -1.33 26.55 7.11
N THR A 253 -2.35 27.11 6.44
CA THR A 253 -3.75 27.12 6.89
C THR A 253 -4.58 25.96 6.35
N VAL A 254 -4.02 25.14 5.45
CA VAL A 254 -4.77 24.05 4.78
C VAL A 254 -5.01 22.89 5.74
N THR A 255 -6.24 22.40 5.71
CA THR A 255 -6.72 21.24 6.46
C THR A 255 -6.98 20.05 5.54
N ILE A 256 -7.39 20.29 4.29
CA ILE A 256 -7.70 19.24 3.32
C ILE A 256 -6.92 19.53 2.03
N PHE A 257 -6.15 18.56 1.58
CA PHE A 257 -5.46 18.64 0.30
C PHE A 257 -5.74 17.39 -0.51
N HIS A 258 -6.58 17.52 -1.54
CA HIS A 258 -6.88 16.44 -2.46
C HIS A 258 -6.36 16.77 -3.85
N ALA A 259 -5.54 15.88 -4.40
CA ALA A 259 -4.85 16.05 -5.66
C ALA A 259 -4.84 14.77 -6.51
N ASN A 260 -5.86 13.91 -6.33
CA ASN A 260 -6.02 12.68 -7.08
C ASN A 260 -5.97 12.91 -8.60
N SER A 261 -5.35 11.99 -9.33
CA SER A 261 -5.40 11.96 -10.81
C SER A 261 -4.86 13.24 -11.45
N ASN A 262 -3.61 13.57 -11.11
CA ASN A 262 -2.81 14.61 -11.73
C ASN A 262 -1.43 14.05 -12.15
N ASN A 263 -0.56 14.89 -12.68
CA ASN A 263 0.80 14.50 -13.07
C ASN A 263 1.86 15.17 -12.19
N PHE A 264 1.59 15.34 -10.89
CA PHE A 264 2.56 15.93 -9.96
C PHE A 264 3.83 15.08 -9.87
N LEU A 265 4.98 15.75 -9.99
CA LEU A 265 6.31 15.16 -9.99
C LEU A 265 7.04 15.42 -8.67
N GLY A 266 8.10 14.65 -8.44
CA GLY A 266 8.99 14.85 -7.30
C GLY A 266 8.52 14.18 -6.02
N SER A 267 9.10 14.58 -4.89
CA SER A 267 8.73 14.06 -3.57
C SER A 267 7.60 14.88 -2.96
N VAL A 268 6.87 14.28 -2.02
CA VAL A 268 5.94 15.02 -1.18
C VAL A 268 6.73 16.06 -0.35
N PRO A 269 6.33 17.34 -0.35
CA PRO A 269 7.02 18.37 0.41
C PRO A 269 6.80 18.18 1.92
N LYS A 270 7.60 18.88 2.73
CA LYS A 270 7.51 18.76 4.19
C LYS A 270 6.17 19.31 4.69
N VAL A 271 5.28 18.41 5.10
CA VAL A 271 3.98 18.77 5.69
C VAL A 271 4.04 19.02 7.20
N SER A 272 5.25 19.06 7.79
CA SER A 272 5.44 19.20 9.24
C SER A 272 4.95 20.52 9.82
N ASN A 273 4.72 21.53 8.98
CA ASN A 273 4.23 22.85 9.39
C ASN A 273 2.71 23.00 9.21
N LEU A 274 2.03 21.96 8.70
CA LEU A 274 0.59 21.96 8.43
C LEU A 274 -0.16 21.40 9.64
N ASN A 275 -0.22 22.18 10.72
CA ASN A 275 -0.72 21.72 12.03
C ASN A 275 -2.21 21.32 12.03
N TYR A 276 -2.97 21.81 11.05
CA TYR A 276 -4.39 21.51 10.90
C TYR A 276 -4.69 20.51 9.78
N LEU A 277 -3.66 19.92 9.16
CA LEU A 277 -3.84 18.95 8.09
C LEU A 277 -4.57 17.71 8.62
N TYR A 278 -5.73 17.47 8.04
CA TYR A 278 -6.69 16.44 8.41
C TYR A 278 -6.76 15.35 7.34
N GLU A 279 -6.75 15.74 6.05
CA GLU A 279 -6.75 14.81 4.92
C GLU A 279 -5.67 15.19 3.90
N LEU A 280 -4.91 14.18 3.48
CA LEU A 280 -3.94 14.29 2.41
C LEU A 280 -4.17 13.18 1.39
N ASP A 281 -4.68 13.54 0.23
CA ASP A 281 -4.84 12.67 -0.92
C ASP A 281 -3.92 13.13 -2.05
N LEU A 282 -2.88 12.35 -2.31
CA LEU A 282 -1.93 12.54 -3.41
C LEU A 282 -1.96 11.35 -4.38
N SER A 283 -3.05 10.61 -4.39
CA SER A 283 -3.19 9.37 -5.15
C SER A 283 -3.11 9.60 -6.67
N ASN A 284 -2.70 8.57 -7.41
CA ASN A 284 -2.66 8.58 -8.88
C ASN A 284 -1.90 9.81 -9.45
N ASN A 285 -0.62 9.89 -9.11
CA ASN A 285 0.29 10.93 -9.56
C ASN A 285 1.62 10.30 -10.03
N LYS A 286 2.62 11.14 -10.33
CA LYS A 286 3.98 10.72 -10.71
C LYS A 286 4.97 11.03 -9.59
N LEU A 287 4.52 10.97 -8.33
CA LEU A 287 5.38 11.26 -7.18
C LEU A 287 6.38 10.12 -6.96
N THR A 288 7.58 10.50 -6.55
CA THR A 288 8.80 9.68 -6.43
C THR A 288 9.47 9.91 -5.07
N GLY A 289 10.46 9.09 -4.75
CA GLY A 289 11.25 9.22 -3.52
C GLY A 289 10.70 8.35 -2.39
N ASP A 290 11.20 8.57 -1.17
CA ASP A 290 10.81 7.77 -0.01
C ASP A 290 9.44 8.16 0.54
N PHE A 291 8.88 7.32 1.41
CA PHE A 291 7.67 7.65 2.17
C PHE A 291 7.85 8.97 2.95
N PRO A 292 6.86 9.89 2.93
CA PRO A 292 7.03 11.22 3.50
C PRO A 292 6.98 11.22 5.03
N ALA A 293 8.10 10.95 5.69
CA ALA A 293 8.20 10.88 7.15
C ALA A 293 7.74 12.16 7.88
N SER A 294 7.63 13.31 7.20
CA SER A 294 7.04 14.53 7.76
C SER A 294 5.58 14.38 8.18
N VAL A 295 4.82 13.41 7.62
CA VAL A 295 3.43 13.14 8.04
C VAL A 295 3.34 12.70 9.51
N LEU A 296 4.44 12.17 10.08
CA LEU A 296 4.50 11.80 11.49
C LEU A 296 4.31 12.99 12.44
N LYS A 297 4.51 14.22 11.95
CA LYS A 297 4.31 15.45 12.71
C LYS A 297 2.91 16.05 12.52
N ALA A 298 2.13 15.56 11.56
CA ALA A 298 0.76 16.00 11.32
C ALA A 298 -0.20 15.24 12.28
N THR A 299 -0.27 15.69 13.53
CA THR A 299 -0.97 14.98 14.61
C THR A 299 -2.48 14.88 14.43
N ASN A 300 -3.06 15.73 13.57
CA ASN A 300 -4.49 15.75 13.27
C ASN A 300 -4.85 14.96 12.00
N LEU A 301 -3.87 14.37 11.32
CA LEU A 301 -4.09 13.63 10.08
C LEU A 301 -4.89 12.36 10.38
N THR A 302 -5.99 12.17 9.67
CA THR A 302 -6.84 10.97 9.78
C THR A 302 -6.93 10.20 8.47
N PHE A 303 -6.71 10.87 7.34
CA PHE A 303 -6.75 10.29 6.01
C PHE A 303 -5.43 10.53 5.27
N LEU A 304 -4.73 9.45 4.92
CA LEU A 304 -3.51 9.50 4.12
C LEU A 304 -3.62 8.55 2.93
N ASP A 305 -3.70 9.14 1.73
CA ASP A 305 -3.71 8.38 0.48
C ASP A 305 -2.53 8.76 -0.43
N LEU A 306 -1.64 7.79 -0.63
CA LEU A 306 -0.44 7.86 -1.46
C LEU A 306 -0.44 6.81 -2.58
N ARG A 307 -1.59 6.16 -2.84
CA ARG A 307 -1.70 5.06 -3.80
C ARG A 307 -1.34 5.48 -5.23
N PHE A 308 -0.94 4.51 -6.06
CA PHE A 308 -0.65 4.73 -7.49
C PHE A 308 0.35 5.88 -7.71
N ASN A 309 1.52 5.72 -7.10
CA ASN A 309 2.68 6.59 -7.29
C ASN A 309 3.91 5.69 -7.50
N THR A 310 5.11 6.25 -7.35
CA THR A 310 6.36 5.49 -7.49
C THR A 310 7.23 5.53 -6.24
N PHE A 311 6.62 5.73 -5.06
CA PHE A 311 7.33 5.79 -3.78
C PHE A 311 8.17 4.53 -3.56
N SER A 312 9.39 4.70 -3.07
CA SER A 312 10.36 3.64 -2.81
C SER A 312 10.79 3.62 -1.34
N GLY A 313 11.72 2.72 -1.00
CA GLY A 313 12.24 2.61 0.37
C GLY A 313 11.23 1.99 1.33
N SER A 314 11.36 2.32 2.62
CA SER A 314 10.55 1.78 3.70
C SER A 314 9.53 2.80 4.23
N VAL A 315 8.48 2.31 4.88
CA VAL A 315 7.54 3.14 5.64
C VAL A 315 7.99 3.10 7.10
N PRO A 316 8.30 4.25 7.73
CA PRO A 316 8.68 4.29 9.14
C PRO A 316 7.65 3.58 10.03
N SER A 317 8.11 2.76 10.97
CA SER A 317 7.20 1.98 11.84
C SER A 317 6.28 2.87 12.67
N GLN A 318 6.68 4.12 12.95
CA GLN A 318 5.87 5.11 13.65
C GLN A 318 4.57 5.45 12.92
N VAL A 319 4.49 5.28 11.59
CA VAL A 319 3.27 5.53 10.81
C VAL A 319 2.12 4.63 11.29
N PHE A 320 2.44 3.41 11.70
CA PHE A 320 1.44 2.44 12.19
C PHE A 320 0.96 2.72 13.61
N ASN A 321 1.54 3.72 14.28
CA ASN A 321 1.04 4.25 15.56
C ASN A 321 0.24 5.55 15.38
N LEU A 322 0.16 6.09 14.16
CA LEU A 322 -0.66 7.26 13.90
C LEU A 322 -2.13 6.90 14.04
N ASP A 323 -2.89 7.84 14.57
CA ASP A 323 -4.31 7.67 14.75
C ASP A 323 -5.08 7.94 13.44
N LEU A 324 -4.90 7.07 12.46
CA LEU A 324 -5.50 7.17 11.13
C LEU A 324 -6.82 6.39 11.05
N ASP A 325 -7.74 6.88 10.22
CA ASP A 325 -8.91 6.13 9.79
C ASP A 325 -8.63 5.38 8.47
N VAL A 326 -7.82 5.98 7.60
CA VAL A 326 -7.46 5.42 6.28
C VAL A 326 -5.96 5.58 6.02
N LEU A 327 -5.31 4.48 5.63
CA LEU A 327 -3.92 4.48 5.15
C LEU A 327 -3.83 3.68 3.84
N PHE A 328 -3.68 4.40 2.72
CA PHE A 328 -3.54 3.82 1.39
C PHE A 328 -2.13 4.06 0.84
N ILE A 329 -1.35 2.99 0.69
CA ILE A 329 0.01 3.02 0.14
C ILE A 329 0.23 2.00 -0.97
N ASN A 330 -0.85 1.40 -1.48
CA ASN A 330 -0.80 0.39 -2.54
C ASN A 330 -0.31 0.95 -3.88
N ASN A 331 0.16 0.07 -4.77
CA ASN A 331 0.63 0.43 -6.11
C ASN A 331 1.77 1.44 -6.05
N ASN A 332 2.84 1.06 -5.36
CA ASN A 332 4.10 1.79 -5.22
C ASN A 332 5.29 0.81 -5.34
N ASN A 333 6.51 1.29 -5.11
CA ASN A 333 7.74 0.49 -5.11
C ASN A 333 8.31 0.29 -3.70
N LEU A 334 7.46 0.26 -2.66
CA LEU A 334 7.89 0.15 -1.27
C LEU A 334 8.48 -1.23 -0.97
N VAL A 335 9.62 -1.27 -0.29
CA VAL A 335 10.37 -2.49 0.06
C VAL A 335 10.65 -2.49 1.55
N GLN A 336 9.98 -3.39 2.29
CA GLN A 336 10.25 -3.61 3.71
C GLN A 336 9.58 -4.88 4.23
N LYS A 337 9.94 -5.29 5.44
CA LYS A 337 9.11 -6.24 6.20
C LYS A 337 7.89 -5.53 6.77
N LEU A 338 6.79 -6.27 6.94
CA LEU A 338 5.68 -5.79 7.77
C LEU A 338 6.17 -5.58 9.20
N PRO A 339 5.92 -4.41 9.82
CA PRO A 339 6.54 -4.07 11.09
C PRO A 339 5.83 -4.81 12.25
N PRO A 340 6.55 -5.13 13.34
CA PRO A 340 5.96 -5.85 14.47
C PRO A 340 4.84 -5.07 15.18
N ASN A 341 4.82 -3.74 15.08
CA ASN A 341 3.75 -2.89 15.62
C ASN A 341 2.57 -2.70 14.65
N LEU A 342 2.41 -3.56 13.62
CA LEU A 342 1.25 -3.52 12.71
C LEU A 342 -0.08 -3.53 13.47
N GLY A 343 -0.13 -4.25 14.59
CA GLY A 343 -1.29 -4.31 15.49
C GLY A 343 -1.70 -2.99 16.16
N SER A 344 -0.84 -1.97 16.15
CA SER A 344 -1.13 -0.65 16.74
C SER A 344 -1.99 0.23 15.85
N ILE A 345 -2.18 -0.14 14.57
CA ILE A 345 -2.91 0.68 13.62
C ILE A 345 -4.39 0.76 14.01
N THR A 346 -4.97 1.95 13.86
CA THR A 346 -6.38 2.20 14.17
C THR A 346 -7.25 2.40 12.92
N ALA A 347 -6.64 2.27 11.73
CA ALA A 347 -7.29 2.42 10.44
C ALA A 347 -8.29 1.28 10.16
N LEU A 348 -9.39 1.61 9.49
CA LEU A 348 -10.39 0.62 9.06
C LEU A 348 -9.94 -0.12 7.80
N TYR A 349 -9.22 0.59 6.94
CA TYR A 349 -8.77 0.09 5.65
C TYR A 349 -7.26 0.10 5.62
N LEU A 350 -6.67 -1.08 5.39
CA LEU A 350 -5.23 -1.25 5.30
C LEU A 350 -4.87 -1.98 4.02
N THR A 351 -4.20 -1.27 3.11
CA THR A 351 -3.75 -1.85 1.85
C THR A 351 -2.27 -1.61 1.64
N PHE A 352 -1.56 -2.73 1.45
CA PHE A 352 -0.16 -2.78 1.03
C PHE A 352 -0.03 -3.39 -0.36
N ALA A 353 -1.15 -3.58 -1.06
CA ALA A 353 -1.19 -4.30 -2.32
C ALA A 353 -0.24 -3.71 -3.37
N ASN A 354 0.28 -4.55 -4.27
CA ASN A 354 1.11 -4.12 -5.39
C ASN A 354 2.34 -3.30 -4.93
N ASN A 355 3.15 -3.90 -4.07
CA ASN A 355 4.42 -3.36 -3.59
C ASN A 355 5.47 -4.49 -3.55
N ARG A 356 6.55 -4.33 -2.78
CA ARG A 356 7.62 -5.32 -2.62
C ARG A 356 7.83 -5.64 -1.13
N PHE A 357 6.75 -5.76 -0.37
CA PHE A 357 6.83 -6.18 1.03
C PHE A 357 7.31 -7.63 1.14
N ILE A 358 8.22 -7.90 2.07
CA ILE A 358 8.88 -9.20 2.27
C ILE A 358 8.66 -9.73 3.69
N GLY A 359 9.03 -10.98 3.94
CA GLY A 359 8.96 -11.58 5.27
C GLY A 359 7.54 -12.00 5.70
N PRO A 360 7.35 -12.42 6.96
CA PRO A 360 6.07 -12.92 7.45
C PRO A 360 5.07 -11.81 7.76
N ILE A 361 3.79 -12.18 7.74
CA ILE A 361 2.72 -11.40 8.35
C ILE A 361 2.89 -11.53 9.88
N PRO A 362 3.05 -10.42 10.62
CA PRO A 362 3.29 -10.48 12.05
C PRO A 362 2.03 -10.86 12.82
N ASP A 363 2.20 -11.64 13.89
CA ASP A 363 1.14 -12.05 14.82
C ASP A 363 0.34 -10.88 15.40
N SER A 364 0.93 -9.69 15.47
CA SER A 364 0.27 -8.47 15.94
C SER A 364 -0.90 -8.03 15.06
N ILE A 365 -1.06 -8.58 13.85
CA ILE A 365 -2.23 -8.33 13.00
C ILE A 365 -3.55 -8.62 13.75
N GLY A 366 -3.58 -9.61 14.64
CA GLY A 366 -4.78 -9.91 15.42
C GLY A 366 -5.14 -8.90 16.50
N ASN A 367 -4.32 -7.87 16.73
CA ASN A 367 -4.60 -6.80 17.68
C ASN A 367 -5.31 -5.59 17.05
N ILE A 368 -5.48 -5.57 15.73
CA ILE A 368 -6.10 -4.46 15.01
C ILE A 368 -7.62 -4.51 15.24
N LYS A 369 -8.18 -3.49 15.91
CA LYS A 369 -9.55 -3.51 16.42
C LYS A 369 -10.63 -3.28 15.37
N TYR A 370 -10.37 -2.44 14.38
CA TYR A 370 -11.39 -1.89 13.47
C TYR A 370 -11.23 -2.32 12.01
N LEU A 371 -10.30 -3.24 11.74
CA LEU A 371 -9.91 -3.57 10.37
C LEU A 371 -11.03 -4.29 9.63
N GLN A 372 -11.51 -3.70 8.54
CA GLN A 372 -12.54 -4.27 7.67
C GLN A 372 -11.93 -4.97 6.46
N GLU A 373 -10.91 -4.35 5.84
CA GLU A 373 -10.30 -4.89 4.63
C GLU A 373 -8.78 -5.03 4.79
N VAL A 374 -8.29 -6.25 4.56
CA VAL A 374 -6.86 -6.59 4.55
C VAL A 374 -6.44 -6.88 3.11
N LEU A 375 -5.77 -5.93 2.47
CA LEU A 375 -5.38 -6.04 1.05
C LEU A 375 -3.85 -6.05 0.90
N PHE A 376 -3.23 -7.23 0.99
CA PHE A 376 -1.78 -7.44 0.90
C PHE A 376 -1.34 -8.15 -0.41
N LEU A 377 -2.25 -8.28 -1.38
CA LEU A 377 -1.99 -8.98 -2.62
C LEU A 377 -0.80 -8.43 -3.41
N ASN A 378 -0.18 -9.28 -4.23
CA ASN A 378 0.90 -8.92 -5.14
C ASN A 378 2.08 -8.24 -4.41
N ASN A 379 2.66 -9.01 -3.48
CA ASN A 379 3.87 -8.67 -2.73
C ASN A 379 4.82 -9.88 -2.74
N GLN A 380 5.86 -9.83 -1.91
CA GLN A 380 6.85 -10.90 -1.74
C GLN A 380 6.80 -11.47 -0.31
N LEU A 381 5.61 -11.47 0.32
CA LEU A 381 5.43 -11.98 1.68
C LEU A 381 5.71 -13.50 1.72
N THR A 382 6.30 -13.96 2.82
CA THR A 382 6.78 -15.34 3.01
C THR A 382 6.36 -15.90 4.36
N GLY A 383 6.55 -17.20 4.59
CA GLY A 383 6.24 -17.81 5.88
C GLY A 383 4.76 -18.16 6.02
N CYS A 384 4.36 -18.56 7.23
CA CYS A 384 3.02 -19.07 7.49
C CYS A 384 2.05 -17.99 7.97
N LEU A 385 0.75 -18.18 7.71
CA LEU A 385 -0.28 -17.31 8.26
C LEU A 385 -0.35 -17.45 9.79
N PRO A 386 -0.32 -16.35 10.55
CA PRO A 386 -0.50 -16.40 12.00
C PRO A 386 -1.96 -16.71 12.35
N TYR A 387 -2.20 -17.58 13.35
CA TYR A 387 -3.56 -17.92 13.78
C TYR A 387 -4.32 -16.70 14.34
N GLN A 388 -3.60 -15.68 14.79
CA GLN A 388 -4.14 -14.42 15.30
C GLN A 388 -4.99 -13.68 14.27
N ILE A 389 -4.90 -13.99 12.98
CA ILE A 389 -5.82 -13.49 11.95
C ILE A 389 -7.28 -13.76 12.33
N GLY A 390 -7.57 -14.90 12.97
CA GLY A 390 -8.93 -15.22 13.43
C GLY A 390 -9.50 -14.29 14.50
N LYS A 391 -8.72 -13.33 15.01
CA LYS A 391 -9.20 -12.28 15.94
C LYS A 391 -9.76 -11.05 15.22
N LEU A 392 -9.63 -10.97 13.89
CA LEU A 392 -10.12 -9.85 13.07
C LEU A 392 -11.64 -9.94 12.86
N ASN A 393 -12.41 -9.72 13.93
CA ASN A 393 -13.87 -9.92 13.94
C ASN A 393 -14.67 -8.91 13.08
N GLN A 394 -14.06 -7.80 12.66
CA GLN A 394 -14.68 -6.83 11.74
C GLN A 394 -14.33 -7.06 10.27
N ALA A 395 -13.42 -7.99 9.97
CA ALA A 395 -12.92 -8.16 8.61
C ALA A 395 -13.98 -8.76 7.69
N THR A 396 -14.20 -8.10 6.55
CA THR A 396 -15.09 -8.52 5.46
C THR A 396 -14.30 -8.98 4.24
N VAL A 397 -13.07 -8.48 4.05
CA VAL A 397 -12.17 -8.86 2.95
C VAL A 397 -10.78 -9.19 3.48
N PHE A 398 -10.25 -10.35 3.07
CA PHE A 398 -8.89 -10.78 3.33
C PHE A 398 -8.23 -11.27 2.04
N ASP A 399 -7.35 -10.47 1.46
CA ASP A 399 -6.62 -10.79 0.23
C ASP A 399 -5.10 -10.75 0.46
N VAL A 400 -4.49 -11.93 0.37
CA VAL A 400 -3.03 -12.12 0.39
C VAL A 400 -2.55 -12.85 -0.88
N GLY A 401 -3.35 -12.82 -1.94
CA GLY A 401 -3.05 -13.49 -3.19
C GLY A 401 -1.76 -12.99 -3.84
N TYR A 402 -1.16 -13.78 -4.73
CA TYR A 402 0.08 -13.42 -5.42
C TYR A 402 1.22 -13.06 -4.44
N ASN A 403 1.51 -13.96 -3.52
CA ASN A 403 2.62 -13.85 -2.58
C ASN A 403 3.42 -15.17 -2.56
N ASN A 404 4.35 -15.30 -1.64
CA ASN A 404 5.16 -16.49 -1.42
C ASN A 404 4.88 -17.12 -0.03
N LEU A 405 3.66 -16.94 0.48
CA LEU A 405 3.21 -17.49 1.76
C LEU A 405 3.06 -19.02 1.66
N THR A 406 3.31 -19.72 2.77
CA THR A 406 3.32 -21.18 2.84
C THR A 406 2.58 -21.67 4.09
N GLY A 407 2.49 -22.97 4.29
CA GLY A 407 1.85 -23.58 5.45
C GLY A 407 0.40 -23.99 5.22
N PRO A 408 -0.24 -24.61 6.22
CA PRO A 408 -1.68 -24.82 6.24
C PRO A 408 -2.43 -23.51 6.51
N ILE A 409 -3.73 -23.50 6.19
CA ILE A 409 -4.64 -22.44 6.65
C ILE A 409 -4.91 -22.69 8.14
N PRO A 410 -4.71 -21.70 9.03
CA PRO A 410 -5.07 -21.83 10.44
C PRO A 410 -6.59 -22.04 10.62
N TYR A 411 -6.99 -22.93 11.54
CA TYR A 411 -8.39 -23.19 11.87
C TYR A 411 -9.11 -21.96 12.43
N SER A 412 -8.35 -21.02 13.00
CA SER A 412 -8.86 -19.73 13.47
C SER A 412 -9.53 -18.89 12.37
N PHE A 413 -9.30 -19.16 11.09
CA PHE A 413 -10.06 -18.52 10.00
C PHE A 413 -11.58 -18.74 10.14
N GLY A 414 -12.00 -19.85 10.77
CA GLY A 414 -13.40 -20.10 11.11
C GLY A 414 -14.03 -19.11 12.08
N CYS A 415 -13.23 -18.25 12.73
CA CYS A 415 -13.69 -17.20 13.65
C CYS A 415 -14.00 -15.87 12.95
N LEU A 416 -13.75 -15.76 11.64
CA LEU A 416 -13.98 -14.54 10.88
C LEU A 416 -15.45 -14.43 10.47
N ASP A 417 -16.35 -14.20 11.42
CA ASP A 417 -17.80 -14.32 11.19
C ASP A 417 -18.38 -13.35 10.15
N LYS A 418 -17.71 -12.21 9.92
CA LYS A 418 -18.13 -11.19 8.94
C LYS A 418 -17.43 -11.32 7.58
N ILE A 419 -16.56 -12.31 7.39
CA ILE A 419 -15.75 -12.41 6.17
C ILE A 419 -16.60 -12.80 4.97
N GLU A 420 -16.56 -11.98 3.94
CA GLU A 420 -17.28 -12.22 2.70
C GLU A 420 -16.34 -12.70 1.59
N GLN A 421 -15.11 -12.20 1.58
CA GLN A 421 -14.14 -12.47 0.54
C GLN A 421 -12.79 -12.86 1.11
N VAL A 422 -12.32 -14.06 0.74
CA VAL A 422 -11.00 -14.56 1.10
C VAL A 422 -10.26 -14.96 -0.17
N ASN A 423 -9.11 -14.34 -0.42
CA ASN A 423 -8.27 -14.66 -1.55
C ASN A 423 -6.86 -15.05 -1.09
N LEU A 424 -6.56 -16.33 -1.19
CA LEU A 424 -5.26 -16.93 -0.88
C LEU A 424 -4.54 -17.43 -2.15
N ALA A 425 -5.07 -17.09 -3.33
CA ALA A 425 -4.62 -17.68 -4.58
C ALA A 425 -3.17 -17.32 -4.92
N ARG A 426 -2.49 -18.21 -5.66
CA ARG A 426 -1.11 -18.00 -6.12
C ARG A 426 -0.15 -17.77 -4.95
N ASN A 427 -0.09 -18.74 -4.07
CA ASN A 427 0.84 -18.84 -2.95
C ASN A 427 1.44 -20.26 -2.93
N LYS A 428 2.00 -20.66 -1.79
CA LYS A 428 2.55 -21.99 -1.52
C LYS A 428 1.81 -22.67 -0.36
N PHE A 429 0.53 -22.36 -0.14
CA PHE A 429 -0.26 -23.01 0.91
C PHE A 429 -0.47 -24.50 0.62
N TYR A 430 -0.52 -25.32 1.66
CA TYR A 430 -0.61 -26.78 1.51
C TYR A 430 -1.42 -27.44 2.63
N GLY A 431 -1.65 -28.74 2.50
CA GLY A 431 -2.42 -29.54 3.46
C GLY A 431 -3.91 -29.57 3.15
N THR A 432 -4.71 -29.92 4.15
CA THR A 432 -6.17 -29.99 4.05
C THR A 432 -6.79 -28.61 4.23
N ILE A 433 -7.78 -28.28 3.40
CA ILE A 433 -8.59 -27.06 3.58
C ILE A 433 -9.47 -27.28 4.83
N PRO A 434 -9.39 -26.43 5.88
CA PRO A 434 -10.19 -26.59 7.08
C PRO A 434 -11.69 -26.45 6.79
N GLU A 435 -12.50 -27.43 7.17
CA GLU A 435 -13.96 -27.39 6.95
C GLU A 435 -14.62 -26.18 7.63
N ILE A 436 -14.10 -25.77 8.79
CA ILE A 436 -14.60 -24.61 9.55
C ILE A 436 -14.51 -23.29 8.75
N LEU A 437 -13.57 -23.16 7.81
CA LEU A 437 -13.50 -22.00 6.90
C LEU A 437 -14.65 -22.04 5.89
N CYS A 438 -15.03 -23.23 5.44
CA CYS A 438 -16.10 -23.44 4.46
C CYS A 438 -17.50 -23.46 5.09
N GLU A 439 -17.60 -23.41 6.42
CA GLU A 439 -18.85 -23.30 7.19
C GLU A 439 -19.26 -21.85 7.48
N ILE A 440 -18.40 -20.88 7.20
CA ILE A 440 -18.71 -19.46 7.41
C ILE A 440 -19.86 -19.05 6.48
N SER A 441 -20.97 -18.63 7.09
CA SER A 441 -22.22 -18.31 6.37
C SER A 441 -22.15 -17.02 5.55
N SER A 442 -21.31 -16.07 5.95
CA SER A 442 -21.11 -14.78 5.27
C SER A 442 -20.24 -14.88 4.01
N LEU A 443 -19.57 -16.02 3.78
CA LEU A 443 -18.59 -16.18 2.71
C LEU A 443 -19.25 -16.20 1.33
N LYS A 444 -18.92 -15.21 0.50
CA LYS A 444 -19.40 -15.04 -0.88
C LYS A 444 -18.37 -15.48 -1.91
N ASN A 445 -17.08 -15.34 -1.61
CA ASN A 445 -15.99 -15.72 -2.50
C ASN A 445 -14.78 -16.23 -1.72
N LEU A 446 -14.32 -17.44 -2.05
CA LEU A 446 -13.12 -18.05 -1.49
C LEU A 446 -12.21 -18.55 -2.63
N SER A 447 -11.10 -17.87 -2.84
CA SER A 447 -10.15 -18.23 -3.89
C SER A 447 -8.90 -18.86 -3.28
N LEU A 448 -8.72 -20.16 -3.49
CA LEU A 448 -7.55 -20.95 -3.07
C LEU A 448 -6.72 -21.42 -4.26
N SER A 449 -7.00 -20.91 -5.46
CA SER A 449 -6.41 -21.41 -6.71
C SER A 449 -4.90 -21.22 -6.78
N ASN A 450 -4.22 -22.10 -7.50
CA ASN A 450 -2.76 -22.07 -7.68
C ASN A 450 -1.98 -22.13 -6.35
N ASN A 451 -2.26 -23.16 -5.54
CA ASN A 451 -1.56 -23.52 -4.30
C ASN A 451 -1.20 -25.03 -4.35
N TYR A 452 -0.94 -25.64 -3.20
CA TYR A 452 -0.60 -27.05 -3.04
C TYR A 452 -1.51 -27.76 -2.03
N PHE A 453 -2.79 -27.34 -1.93
CA PHE A 453 -3.77 -28.06 -1.10
C PHE A 453 -3.98 -29.49 -1.62
N THR A 454 -4.12 -30.45 -0.70
CA THR A 454 -4.21 -31.87 -1.02
C THR A 454 -5.60 -32.45 -0.83
N GLN A 455 -6.43 -31.82 0.00
CA GLN A 455 -7.75 -32.32 0.37
C GLN A 455 -8.77 -31.20 0.57
N ALA A 456 -10.01 -31.48 0.18
CA ALA A 456 -11.19 -30.67 0.47
C ALA A 456 -12.27 -31.59 1.06
N GLY A 457 -12.86 -31.22 2.20
CA GLY A 457 -13.94 -31.98 2.83
C GLY A 457 -15.33 -31.66 2.25
N PRO A 458 -16.40 -32.26 2.81
CA PRO A 458 -17.76 -32.16 2.28
C PRO A 458 -18.32 -30.73 2.20
N LYS A 459 -18.09 -29.89 3.22
CA LYS A 459 -18.54 -28.49 3.28
C LYS A 459 -17.80 -27.66 2.24
N CYS A 460 -16.49 -27.80 2.12
CA CYS A 460 -15.72 -27.14 1.07
C CYS A 460 -16.15 -27.60 -0.33
N ARG A 461 -16.41 -28.90 -0.54
CA ARG A 461 -16.92 -29.42 -1.82
C ARG A 461 -18.30 -28.86 -2.19
N LYS A 462 -19.16 -28.59 -1.21
CA LYS A 462 -20.43 -27.89 -1.43
C LYS A 462 -20.19 -26.48 -1.97
N LEU A 463 -19.22 -25.74 -1.43
CA LEU A 463 -18.86 -24.41 -1.93
C LEU A 463 -18.24 -24.45 -3.34
N ILE A 464 -17.44 -25.49 -3.66
CA ILE A 464 -16.87 -25.69 -5.00
C ILE A 464 -17.99 -25.84 -6.03
N ARG A 465 -18.99 -26.70 -5.74
CA ARG A 465 -20.15 -26.92 -6.64
C ARG A 465 -21.00 -25.65 -6.82
N ARG A 466 -21.00 -24.75 -5.84
CA ARG A 466 -21.70 -23.46 -5.87
C ARG A 466 -20.90 -22.34 -6.55
N ASN A 467 -19.69 -22.62 -7.04
CA ASN A 467 -18.75 -21.61 -7.57
C ASN A 467 -18.38 -20.50 -6.56
N ILE A 468 -18.51 -20.77 -5.26
CA ILE A 468 -18.04 -19.88 -4.19
C ILE A 468 -16.56 -20.15 -3.90
N LEU A 469 -16.13 -21.41 -3.98
CA LEU A 469 -14.76 -21.85 -3.71
C LEU A 469 -14.01 -22.25 -4.99
N ASP A 470 -12.97 -21.49 -5.37
CA ASP A 470 -12.04 -21.85 -6.45
C ASP A 470 -10.79 -22.57 -5.92
N VAL A 471 -10.65 -23.85 -6.28
CA VAL A 471 -9.49 -24.70 -5.93
C VAL A 471 -8.69 -25.16 -7.15
N ARG A 472 -8.84 -24.52 -8.32
CA ARG A 472 -8.08 -24.90 -9.52
C ARG A 472 -6.57 -24.76 -9.29
N LYS A 473 -5.77 -25.56 -9.98
CA LYS A 473 -4.30 -25.59 -9.89
C LYS A 473 -3.81 -25.88 -8.47
N ASN A 474 -4.40 -26.85 -7.78
CA ASN A 474 -3.91 -27.40 -6.51
C ASN A 474 -3.41 -28.84 -6.69
N CYS A 475 -3.24 -29.60 -5.59
CA CYS A 475 -2.82 -30.99 -5.58
C CYS A 475 -3.94 -31.92 -5.05
N ILE A 476 -5.21 -31.60 -5.34
CA ILE A 476 -6.37 -32.36 -4.88
C ILE A 476 -6.72 -33.42 -5.93
N LEU A 477 -6.23 -34.65 -5.74
CA LEU A 477 -6.18 -35.69 -6.77
C LEU A 477 -7.51 -36.01 -7.46
N ASP A 478 -8.64 -35.86 -6.76
CA ASP A 478 -9.95 -36.26 -7.23
C ASP A 478 -10.79 -35.11 -7.81
N LEU A 479 -10.20 -33.92 -8.00
CA LEU A 479 -10.85 -32.75 -8.61
C LEU A 479 -10.24 -32.41 -9.99
N PRO A 480 -11.01 -31.76 -10.89
CA PRO A 480 -10.49 -31.35 -12.19
C PRO A 480 -9.57 -30.13 -12.09
N ASN A 481 -8.84 -29.85 -13.19
CA ASN A 481 -8.00 -28.65 -13.37
C ASN A 481 -6.92 -28.47 -12.29
N GLN A 482 -6.29 -29.57 -11.86
CA GLN A 482 -5.24 -29.57 -10.83
C GLN A 482 -3.84 -29.47 -11.44
N LYS A 483 -2.83 -29.25 -10.59
CA LYS A 483 -1.42 -29.33 -10.98
C LYS A 483 -1.07 -30.74 -11.41
N THR A 484 -0.01 -30.86 -12.20
CA THR A 484 0.52 -32.16 -12.58
C THR A 484 1.04 -32.91 -11.34
N PRO A 485 1.01 -34.25 -11.34
CA PRO A 485 1.62 -35.04 -10.27
C PRO A 485 3.08 -34.69 -10.01
N LEU A 486 3.84 -34.36 -11.07
CA LEU A 486 5.24 -33.95 -10.97
C LEU A 486 5.41 -32.61 -10.23
N GLU A 487 4.60 -31.59 -10.53
CA GLU A 487 4.62 -30.31 -9.80
C GLU A 487 4.32 -30.49 -8.31
N CYS A 488 3.32 -31.32 -7.99
CA CYS A 488 2.95 -31.63 -6.61
C CYS A 488 4.07 -32.39 -5.89
N ALA A 489 4.61 -33.45 -6.50
CA ALA A 489 5.73 -34.21 -5.95
C ALA A 489 6.95 -33.31 -5.70
N ASN A 490 7.31 -32.45 -6.65
CA ASN A 490 8.41 -31.50 -6.52
C ASN A 490 8.27 -30.56 -5.32
N PHE A 491 7.05 -30.12 -5.03
CA PHE A 491 6.78 -29.30 -3.87
C PHE A 491 6.93 -30.07 -2.55
N PHE A 492 6.35 -31.27 -2.47
CA PHE A 492 6.35 -32.10 -1.25
C PHE A 492 7.66 -32.83 -0.98
N MET A 493 8.57 -32.93 -1.96
CA MET A 493 9.94 -33.44 -1.74
C MET A 493 10.73 -32.59 -0.73
N ARG A 494 10.39 -31.30 -0.59
CA ARG A 494 11.03 -30.42 0.39
C ARG A 494 10.18 -30.36 1.65
N LYS A 495 10.78 -30.65 2.82
CA LYS A 495 10.09 -30.53 4.10
C LYS A 495 9.70 -29.06 4.36
N GLN A 496 8.39 -28.79 4.34
CA GLN A 496 7.84 -27.48 4.69
C GLN A 496 7.49 -27.47 6.18
N THR A 497 7.95 -26.46 6.91
CA THR A 497 7.67 -26.33 8.35
C THR A 497 7.19 -24.93 8.70
N CYS A 498 6.08 -24.85 9.45
CA CYS A 498 5.69 -23.64 10.15
C CYS A 498 6.27 -23.69 11.58
N PRO A 499 6.86 -22.58 12.09
CA PRO A 499 7.47 -22.55 13.42
C PRO A 499 6.54 -22.99 14.55
N ASN A 500 5.24 -22.68 14.44
CA ASN A 500 4.23 -22.98 15.45
C ASN A 500 3.12 -23.88 14.89
N SER A 501 3.44 -25.12 14.51
CA SER A 501 2.45 -26.04 13.92
C SER A 501 1.23 -26.29 14.82
N LYS A 502 1.43 -26.34 16.15
CA LYS A 502 0.33 -26.50 17.12
C LYS A 502 -0.65 -25.33 17.12
N SER A 503 -0.19 -24.10 16.85
CA SER A 503 -1.08 -22.93 16.86
C SER A 503 -2.02 -22.89 15.64
N MET A 504 -1.72 -23.65 14.59
CA MET A 504 -2.59 -23.77 13.41
C MET A 504 -3.95 -24.40 13.71
N PHE A 505 -4.07 -25.12 14.83
CA PHE A 505 -5.32 -25.74 15.29
C PHE A 505 -6.02 -24.95 16.39
N GLN A 506 -5.49 -23.79 16.79
CA GLN A 506 -6.14 -22.94 17.80
C GLN A 506 -7.33 -22.19 17.18
N ILE A 507 -8.45 -22.18 17.91
CA ILE A 507 -9.69 -21.52 17.51
C ILE A 507 -10.06 -20.56 18.65
N PRO A 508 -9.75 -19.25 18.52
CA PRO A 508 -9.87 -18.29 19.62
C PRO A 508 -11.32 -17.84 19.92
N CYS A 509 -12.32 -18.33 19.18
CA CYS A 509 -13.73 -17.92 19.28
C CYS A 509 -14.65 -19.00 19.88
N ASP A 510 -14.11 -19.94 20.64
CA ASP A 510 -14.84 -21.04 21.30
C ASP A 510 -15.66 -21.97 20.37
N LYS A 511 -15.45 -21.91 19.04
CA LYS A 511 -16.02 -22.88 18.10
C LYS A 511 -15.35 -24.25 18.24
N ASN A 512 -16.12 -25.30 18.47
CA ASN A 512 -15.62 -26.67 18.60
C ASN A 512 -15.31 -27.28 17.22
N PRO A 513 -14.05 -27.66 16.91
CA PRO A 513 -13.69 -28.24 15.61
C PRO A 513 -14.26 -29.64 15.36
N ASN A 514 -14.75 -30.31 16.42
CA ASN A 514 -15.32 -31.65 16.35
C ASN A 514 -16.86 -31.67 16.38
N GLN A 515 -17.53 -30.51 16.49
CA GLN A 515 -18.97 -30.45 16.28
C GLN A 515 -19.26 -30.32 14.79
N VAL A 516 -19.39 -31.48 14.14
CA VAL A 516 -20.22 -31.59 12.93
C VAL A 516 -21.65 -31.32 13.39
N THR A 517 -22.09 -30.06 13.35
CA THR A 517 -23.50 -29.72 13.53
C THR A 517 -24.28 -30.23 12.32
N LEU A 518 -24.86 -31.41 12.50
CA LEU A 518 -26.04 -31.85 11.76
C LEU A 518 -27.24 -31.09 12.33
N ASP A 519 -27.43 -29.84 11.91
CA ASP A 519 -28.68 -29.15 12.24
C ASP A 519 -29.36 -28.63 10.97
N GLN A 520 -30.46 -29.33 10.73
CA GLN A 520 -31.60 -29.00 9.90
C GLN A 520 -32.20 -27.64 10.32
N GLU A 521 -32.58 -26.85 9.32
CA GLU A 521 -33.72 -25.94 9.32
C GLU A 521 -33.97 -25.06 10.56
N ARG A 522 -33.59 -23.78 10.47
CA ARG A 522 -34.55 -22.69 10.75
C ARG A 522 -34.14 -21.38 10.08
N LEU A 523 -34.95 -20.99 9.11
CA LEU A 523 -35.03 -19.66 8.50
C LEU A 523 -36.02 -18.79 9.30
N GLU A 524 -35.81 -17.48 9.18
CA GLU A 524 -36.69 -16.35 9.58
C GLU A 524 -36.69 -16.01 11.10
N GLU A 525 -36.59 -14.74 11.53
CA GLU A 525 -37.26 -13.52 11.05
C GLU A 525 -36.41 -12.23 11.20
N GLU A 526 -36.71 -11.24 10.34
CA GLU A 526 -36.23 -9.84 10.38
C GLU A 526 -37.12 -8.92 11.25
N GLN A 527 -36.62 -7.68 11.41
CA GLN A 527 -37.26 -6.41 11.83
C GLN A 527 -37.15 -6.11 13.32
N GLY A 528 -36.70 -4.94 13.81
CA GLY A 528 -36.35 -3.64 13.25
C GLY A 528 -36.72 -2.58 14.30
N GLN A 529 -35.86 -1.61 14.65
CA GLN A 529 -36.30 -0.31 15.19
C GLN A 529 -35.19 0.75 15.32
N THR A 530 -35.41 1.83 14.56
CA THR A 530 -35.33 3.27 14.89
C THR A 530 -34.16 3.88 15.66
N SER A 531 -33.57 4.85 14.96
CA SER A 531 -32.68 5.93 15.37
C SER A 531 -33.21 6.78 16.54
N SER A 532 -32.30 7.13 17.46
CA SER A 532 -32.46 8.25 18.39
C SER A 532 -31.66 9.47 17.96
N LEU A 533 -32.19 10.65 18.30
CA LEU A 533 -31.66 11.98 17.97
C LEU A 533 -30.31 12.26 18.65
N VAL A 534 -29.37 12.78 17.87
CA VAL A 534 -28.04 13.27 18.32
C VAL A 534 -28.15 14.75 18.71
N SER A 535 -27.59 15.12 19.87
CA SER A 535 -27.61 16.48 20.42
C SER A 535 -26.49 17.36 19.84
N TYR A 536 -26.62 18.68 20.06
CA TYR A 536 -25.81 19.79 19.51
C TYR A 536 -24.33 19.86 20.00
N GLY A 537 -23.62 18.72 20.03
CA GLY A 537 -22.16 18.61 20.15
C GLY A 537 -21.44 18.34 18.82
N ALA A 538 -22.17 18.32 17.70
CA ALA A 538 -21.76 17.81 16.39
C ALA A 538 -20.99 18.81 15.51
N LEU A 539 -19.89 19.38 16.00
CA LEU A 539 -18.95 20.16 15.18
C LEU A 539 -17.50 19.72 15.39
N ASN A 540 -17.28 18.41 15.47
CA ASN A 540 -15.98 17.79 15.24
C ASN A 540 -16.18 16.75 14.13
N PRO A 541 -15.36 16.68 13.07
CA PRO A 541 -15.60 15.74 11.98
C PRO A 541 -15.55 14.31 12.54
N ASP A 542 -16.67 13.59 12.55
CA ASP A 542 -16.73 12.27 13.19
C ASP A 542 -15.65 11.35 12.59
N ARG A 543 -15.05 10.48 13.40
CA ARG A 543 -14.10 9.49 12.90
C ARG A 543 -14.87 8.45 12.07
N ILE A 544 -14.31 8.00 10.94
CA ILE A 544 -14.96 7.00 10.07
C ILE A 544 -15.24 5.72 10.85
N ARG A 545 -14.38 5.35 11.79
CA ARG A 545 -14.50 4.16 12.64
C ARG A 545 -15.50 4.28 13.79
N ASN A 546 -16.04 5.48 14.03
CA ASN A 546 -17.07 5.70 15.04
C ASN A 546 -18.49 5.70 14.44
N LEU A 547 -18.59 5.57 13.11
CA LEU A 547 -19.83 5.44 12.33
C LEU A 547 -20.04 3.97 11.95
#